data_AF-E2C550-F1
#
_entry.id   AF-E2C550-F1
#
_cell.length_a   1.000
_cell.length_b   1.000
_cell.length_c   1.000
_cell.angle_alpha   90.00
_cell.angle_beta   90.00
_cell.angle_gamma   90.00
#
_symmetry.space_group_name_H-M   'P 1'
#
loop_
_entity.id
_entity.type
_entity.pdbx_description
1 polymer ?
#
loop_
_entity_poly.entity_id
_entity_poly.type
_entity_poly.pdbx_seq_one_letter_code
_entity_poly.pdbx_strand_id
1 'polypeptide(L)'
;MRIFTWYEGEPWVKGTKAYKAMQIARIKHMNITTKISRMNKEQVNAAIKIAYTLYPEDELFLKDMASIYPSENPERHRNKVLETSELTIKALNNTTVTVAQGSFILLSIIYPQNTGLHNATDEDLEAFCHMWKCYGYFLGAEDEYVIISFISR
;
A
#
# COMPACT_ATOMS: atom_id res chain seq x y z
N MET A 1 -8.61 -0.46 -8.13
CA MET A 1 -7.32 -0.55 -8.85
C MET A 1 -7.12 -2.01 -9.21
N ARG A 2 -6.82 -2.39 -10.46
CA ARG A 2 -6.70 -3.82 -10.84
C ARG A 2 -5.24 -4.25 -10.79
N ILE A 3 -4.73 -4.49 -9.58
CA ILE A 3 -3.30 -4.76 -9.35
C ILE A 3 -2.80 -6.00 -10.11
N PHE A 4 -3.64 -7.02 -10.24
CA PHE A 4 -3.34 -8.25 -11.00
C PHE A 4 -2.98 -7.98 -12.46
N THR A 5 -3.56 -6.95 -13.08
CA THR A 5 -3.23 -6.59 -14.47
C THR A 5 -1.79 -6.10 -14.65
N TRP A 6 -1.08 -5.76 -13.57
CA TRP A 6 0.33 -5.40 -13.62
C TRP A 6 1.23 -6.63 -13.74
N TYR A 7 0.84 -7.73 -13.09
CA TYR A 7 1.54 -9.01 -13.15
C TYR A 7 1.25 -9.79 -14.44
N GLU A 8 0.03 -9.69 -14.96
CA GLU A 8 -0.44 -10.43 -16.15
C GLU A 8 -0.01 -9.80 -17.49
N GLY A 9 0.74 -8.71 -17.47
CA GLY A 9 1.14 -8.01 -18.69
C GLY A 9 2.42 -7.22 -18.53
N GLU A 10 2.73 -6.41 -19.54
CA GLU A 10 3.99 -5.66 -19.60
C GLU A 10 3.76 -4.18 -19.29
N PRO A 11 3.87 -3.74 -18.02
CA PRO A 11 3.62 -2.36 -17.65
C PRO A 11 4.63 -1.37 -18.22
N TRP A 12 5.80 -1.83 -18.67
CA TRP A 12 6.83 -1.01 -19.31
C TRP A 12 6.62 -0.81 -20.81
N VAL A 13 5.75 -1.60 -21.45
CA VAL A 13 5.46 -1.47 -22.88
C VAL A 13 4.29 -0.52 -23.09
N LYS A 14 4.54 0.62 -23.76
CA LYS A 14 3.50 1.62 -24.03
C LYS A 14 2.34 1.00 -24.80
N GLY A 15 1.11 1.32 -24.36
CA GLY A 15 -0.12 0.90 -25.03
C GLY A 15 -0.73 -0.40 -24.50
N THR A 16 0.02 -1.20 -23.73
CA THR A 16 -0.54 -2.41 -23.09
C THR A 16 -1.59 -2.07 -22.04
N LYS A 17 -2.42 -3.07 -21.68
CA LYS A 17 -3.39 -2.93 -20.59
C LYS A 17 -2.69 -2.62 -19.26
N ALA A 18 -1.58 -3.30 -18.98
CA ALA A 18 -0.76 -3.10 -17.78
C ALA A 18 -0.21 -1.66 -17.71
N TYR A 19 0.36 -1.15 -18.81
CA TYR A 19 0.87 0.23 -18.88
C TYR A 19 -0.23 1.25 -18.59
N LYS A 20 -1.40 1.10 -19.23
CA LYS A 20 -2.55 2.00 -19.00
C LYS A 20 -3.03 1.94 -17.55
N ALA A 21 -3.09 0.74 -16.96
CA ALA A 21 -3.49 0.57 -15.57
C ALA A 21 -2.51 1.25 -14.60
N MET A 22 -1.20 1.16 -14.84
CA MET A 22 -0.19 1.87 -14.06
C MET A 22 -0.27 3.39 -14.21
N GLN A 23 -0.47 3.90 -15.42
CA GLN A 23 -0.62 5.34 -15.65
C GLN A 23 -1.85 5.90 -14.90
N ILE A 24 -2.97 5.17 -14.90
CA ILE A 24 -4.15 5.54 -14.11
C ILE A 24 -3.82 5.61 -12.62
N ALA A 25 -3.08 4.63 -12.10
CA ALA A 25 -2.67 4.62 -10.69
C ALA A 25 -1.74 5.80 -10.35
N ARG A 26 -0.73 6.06 -11.19
CA ARG A 26 0.16 7.22 -11.06
C ARG A 26 -0.63 8.53 -11.01
N ILE A 27 -1.54 8.75 -11.96
CA ILE A 27 -2.37 9.97 -12.01
C ILE A 27 -3.19 10.11 -10.73
N LYS A 28 -3.78 9.02 -10.22
CA LYS A 28 -4.52 9.04 -8.95
C LYS A 28 -3.61 9.40 -7.77
N HIS A 29 -2.43 8.81 -7.67
CA HIS A 29 -1.45 9.14 -6.62
C HIS A 29 -1.03 10.61 -6.68
N MET A 30 -0.74 11.14 -7.88
CA MET A 30 -0.40 12.56 -8.08
C MET A 30 -1.54 13.50 -7.67
N ASN A 31 -2.77 13.17 -8.05
CA ASN A 31 -3.95 13.96 -7.69
C ASN A 31 -4.20 13.97 -6.18
N ILE A 32 -4.06 12.82 -5.52
CA ILE A 32 -4.18 12.72 -4.06
C ILE A 32 -3.08 13.54 -3.39
N THR A 33 -1.83 13.37 -3.80
CA THR A 33 -0.68 14.09 -3.24
C THR A 33 -0.84 15.60 -3.41
N THR A 34 -1.27 16.05 -4.59
CA THR A 34 -1.53 17.47 -4.89
C THR A 34 -2.72 18.03 -4.10
N LYS A 35 -3.76 17.22 -3.88
CA LYS A 35 -4.91 17.63 -3.07
C LYS A 35 -4.49 17.80 -1.61
N ILE A 36 -3.73 16.84 -1.08
CA ILE A 36 -3.27 16.84 0.31
C ILE A 36 -2.28 17.97 0.57
N SER A 37 -1.36 18.27 -0.36
CA SER A 37 -0.39 19.38 -0.21
C SER A 37 -1.03 20.77 -0.11
N ARG A 38 -2.31 20.89 -0.53
CA ARG A 38 -3.10 22.13 -0.43
C ARG A 38 -3.97 22.19 0.82
N MET A 39 -3.99 21.14 1.63
CA MET A 39 -4.81 21.05 2.84
C MET A 39 -3.94 21.25 4.07
N ASN A 40 -4.47 21.92 5.09
CA ASN A 40 -3.85 21.90 6.41
C ASN A 40 -4.15 20.58 7.15
N LYS A 41 -3.45 20.35 8.25
CA LYS A 41 -3.53 19.10 9.02
C LYS A 41 -4.96 18.81 9.50
N GLU A 42 -5.68 19.83 9.93
CA GLU A 42 -7.04 19.71 10.44
C GLU A 42 -8.02 19.30 9.31
N GLN A 43 -7.86 19.88 8.12
CA GLN A 43 -8.64 19.55 6.94
C GLN A 43 -8.37 18.12 6.46
N VAL A 44 -7.10 17.68 6.49
CA VAL A 44 -6.72 16.31 6.16
C VAL A 44 -7.38 15.32 7.12
N ASN A 45 -7.23 15.54 8.44
CA ASN A 45 -7.82 14.70 9.47
C ASN A 45 -9.36 14.60 9.35
N ALA A 46 -10.03 15.72 9.07
CA ALA A 46 -11.47 15.72 8.86
C ALA A 46 -11.89 14.89 7.64
N ALA A 47 -11.17 15.00 6.51
CA ALA A 47 -11.47 14.23 5.30
C ALA A 47 -11.25 12.72 5.49
N ILE A 48 -10.23 12.32 6.23
CA ILE A 48 -9.93 10.92 6.55
C ILE A 48 -10.99 10.33 7.47
N LYS A 49 -11.34 11.06 8.54
CA LYS A 49 -12.37 10.64 9.48
C LYS A 49 -13.69 10.37 8.76
N ILE A 50 -14.06 11.23 7.81
CA ILE A 50 -15.25 11.04 6.96
C ILE A 50 -15.13 9.76 6.12
N ALA A 51 -13.98 9.49 5.50
CA ALA A 51 -13.78 8.30 4.68
C ALA A 51 -13.91 7.00 5.49
N TYR A 52 -13.31 6.90 6.68
CA TYR A 52 -13.45 5.73 7.55
C TYR A 52 -14.90 5.53 8.04
N THR A 53 -15.58 6.62 8.40
CA THR A 53 -16.99 6.55 8.85
C THR A 53 -17.93 6.08 7.75
N LEU A 54 -17.55 6.23 6.48
CA LEU A 54 -18.35 5.88 5.31
C LEU A 54 -18.15 4.44 4.80
N TYR A 55 -17.23 3.64 5.38
CA TYR A 55 -17.09 2.24 4.98
C TYR A 55 -18.16 1.38 5.69
N PRO A 56 -19.16 0.85 4.98
CA PRO A 56 -20.18 -0.03 5.56
C PRO A 56 -19.61 -1.39 6.05
N GLU A 57 -18.35 -1.68 5.70
CA GLU A 57 -17.62 -2.89 6.08
C GLU A 57 -16.99 -2.79 7.48
N ASP A 58 -17.01 -1.61 8.12
CA ASP A 58 -16.42 -1.39 9.45
C ASP A 58 -17.05 -2.26 10.54
N GLU A 59 -18.36 -2.49 10.46
CA GLU A 59 -19.10 -3.31 11.41
C GLU A 59 -18.83 -4.80 11.20
N LEU A 60 -18.65 -5.20 9.94
CA LEU A 60 -18.28 -6.57 9.56
C LEU A 60 -16.84 -6.88 9.97
N PHE A 61 -15.91 -5.97 9.70
CA PHE A 61 -14.51 -6.08 10.12
C PHE A 61 -14.36 -6.20 11.64
N LEU A 62 -15.13 -5.41 12.42
CA LEU A 62 -15.13 -5.55 13.88
C LEU A 62 -15.66 -6.90 14.35
N LYS A 63 -16.71 -7.42 13.71
CA LYS A 63 -17.27 -8.75 14.03
C LYS A 63 -16.26 -9.85 13.70
N ASP A 64 -15.59 -9.77 12.56
CA ASP A 64 -14.57 -10.73 12.16
C ASP A 64 -13.37 -10.68 13.13
N MET A 65 -12.90 -9.49 13.50
CA MET A 65 -11.81 -9.31 14.47
C MET A 65 -12.18 -9.86 15.85
N ALA A 66 -13.40 -9.59 16.34
CA ALA A 66 -13.90 -10.13 17.60
C ALA A 66 -14.02 -11.67 17.57
N SER A 67 -14.30 -12.25 16.39
CA SER A 67 -14.36 -13.70 16.22
C SER A 67 -12.98 -14.37 16.24
N ILE A 68 -11.95 -13.70 15.70
CA ILE A 68 -10.58 -14.21 15.62
C ILE A 68 -9.83 -13.99 16.95
N TYR A 69 -10.09 -12.87 17.63
CA TYR A 69 -9.45 -12.51 18.90
C TYR A 69 -10.50 -12.14 19.98
N PRO A 70 -11.19 -13.12 20.58
CA PRO A 70 -12.31 -12.88 21.51
C PRO A 70 -11.91 -12.14 22.80
N SER A 71 -10.64 -12.19 23.17
CA SER A 71 -10.10 -11.59 24.40
C SER A 71 -9.59 -10.17 24.24
N GLU A 72 -9.49 -9.65 23.01
CA GLU A 72 -9.01 -8.29 22.76
C GLU A 72 -10.16 -7.35 22.38
N ASN A 73 -10.14 -6.13 22.90
CA ASN A 73 -11.09 -5.10 22.50
C ASN A 73 -10.86 -4.73 21.02
N PRO A 74 -11.80 -5.02 20.11
CA PRO A 74 -11.67 -4.70 18.69
C PRO A 74 -11.49 -3.19 18.43
N GLU A 75 -12.03 -2.34 19.31
CA GLU A 75 -11.86 -0.89 19.24
C GLU A 75 -10.43 -0.44 19.54
N ARG A 76 -9.69 -1.17 20.37
CA ARG A 76 -8.27 -0.88 20.65
C ARG A 76 -7.42 -1.10 19.40
N HIS A 77 -7.69 -2.18 18.68
CA HIS A 77 -7.04 -2.47 17.40
C HIS A 77 -7.39 -1.41 16.34
N ARG A 78 -8.67 -1.03 16.24
CA ARG A 78 -9.15 0.08 15.41
C ARG A 78 -8.40 1.39 15.70
N ASN A 79 -8.32 1.78 16.97
CA ASN A 79 -7.67 3.04 17.37
C ASN A 79 -6.18 3.04 17.01
N LYS A 80 -5.50 1.89 17.20
CA LYS A 80 -4.10 1.73 16.80
C LYS A 80 -3.89 1.81 15.28
N VAL A 81 -4.81 1.25 14.49
CA VAL A 81 -4.80 1.39 13.02
C VAL A 81 -5.02 2.84 12.60
N LEU A 82 -5.95 3.55 13.27
CA LEU A 82 -6.24 4.96 13.00
C LEU A 82 -5.04 5.85 13.34
N GLU A 83 -4.40 5.65 14.49
CA GLU A 83 -3.16 6.34 14.89
C GLU A 83 -2.01 6.07 13.91
N THR A 84 -1.86 4.82 13.44
CA THR A 84 -0.86 4.45 12.44
C THR A 84 -1.15 5.10 11.08
N SER A 85 -2.43 5.22 10.72
CA SER A 85 -2.89 5.92 9.51
C SER A 85 -2.58 7.42 9.60
N GLU A 86 -2.86 8.07 10.74
CA GLU A 86 -2.50 9.48 10.98
C GLU A 86 -0.98 9.72 10.92
N LEU A 87 -0.18 8.78 11.42
CA LEU A 87 1.30 8.82 11.31
C LEU A 87 1.77 8.66 9.86
N THR A 88 1.18 7.71 9.12
CA THR A 88 1.44 7.48 7.69
C THR A 88 1.08 8.72 6.87
N ILE A 89 0.04 9.44 7.29
CA ILE A 89 -0.46 10.62 6.60
C ILE A 89 0.37 11.86 6.93
N LYS A 90 0.90 11.99 8.15
CA LYS A 90 1.94 12.99 8.45
C LYS A 90 3.21 12.75 7.63
N ALA A 91 3.46 11.51 7.25
CA ALA A 91 4.56 11.11 6.37
C ALA A 91 4.20 11.17 4.87
N LEU A 92 3.11 11.84 4.46
CA LEU A 92 2.70 11.99 3.06
C LEU A 92 3.64 12.91 2.24
N ASN A 93 4.87 12.46 2.04
CA ASN A 93 5.79 12.83 0.97
C ASN A 93 6.00 11.57 0.08
N ASN A 94 7.10 11.47 -0.68
CA ASN A 94 7.44 10.30 -1.50
C ASN A 94 7.35 8.95 -0.76
N THR A 95 7.43 8.96 0.58
CA THR A 95 7.23 7.81 1.47
C THR A 95 5.80 7.21 1.43
N THR A 96 4.82 7.85 0.78
CA THR A 96 3.44 7.31 0.69
C THR A 96 3.34 6.18 -0.32
N VAL A 97 3.95 6.34 -1.49
CA VAL A 97 3.96 5.30 -2.53
C VAL A 97 4.73 4.09 -1.99
N THR A 98 5.83 4.36 -1.30
CA THR A 98 6.64 3.43 -0.51
C THR A 98 5.78 2.65 0.48
N VAL A 99 5.15 3.31 1.47
CA VAL A 99 4.34 2.62 2.49
C VAL A 99 3.20 1.82 1.87
N ALA A 100 2.53 2.35 0.85
CA ALA A 100 1.49 1.64 0.13
C ALA A 100 2.03 0.37 -0.57
N GLN A 101 3.21 0.44 -1.19
CA GLN A 101 3.87 -0.73 -1.78
C GLN A 101 4.26 -1.76 -0.71
N GLY A 102 4.72 -1.31 0.45
CA GLY A 102 5.10 -2.16 1.58
C GLY A 102 3.96 -3.05 2.03
N SER A 103 2.76 -2.46 2.15
CA SER A 103 1.55 -3.21 2.49
C SER A 103 1.23 -4.35 1.50
N PHE A 104 1.65 -4.24 0.24
CA PHE A 104 1.43 -5.29 -0.76
C PHE A 104 2.53 -6.35 -0.80
N ILE A 105 3.77 -6.00 -0.47
CA ILE A 105 4.93 -6.89 -0.68
C ILE A 105 5.51 -7.48 0.59
N LEU A 106 5.33 -6.80 1.73
CA LEU A 106 6.07 -7.11 2.95
C LEU A 106 5.82 -8.54 3.39
N LEU A 107 4.55 -8.94 3.50
CA LEU A 107 4.16 -10.30 3.93
C LEU A 107 4.74 -11.39 3.03
N SER A 108 4.78 -11.15 1.72
CA SER A 108 5.36 -12.07 0.75
C SER A 108 6.87 -12.24 0.89
N ILE A 109 7.57 -11.23 1.45
CA ILE A 109 9.02 -11.28 1.68
C ILE A 109 9.35 -11.87 3.05
N ILE A 110 8.65 -11.46 4.10
CA ILE A 110 8.95 -11.91 5.48
C ILE A 110 8.39 -13.30 5.79
N TYR A 111 7.29 -13.70 5.14
CA TYR A 111 6.64 -14.99 5.33
C TYR A 111 6.20 -15.62 3.99
N PRO A 112 7.13 -15.83 3.04
CA PRO A 112 6.80 -16.32 1.70
C PRO A 112 5.99 -17.63 1.74
N GLN A 113 6.35 -18.55 2.64
CA GLN A 113 5.64 -19.83 2.80
C GLN A 113 4.19 -19.64 3.24
N ASN A 114 3.88 -18.66 4.09
CA ASN A 114 2.52 -18.39 4.57
C ASN A 114 1.67 -17.68 3.51
N THR A 115 2.31 -17.09 2.49
CA THR A 115 1.64 -16.45 1.36
C THR A 115 1.57 -17.35 0.12
N GLY A 116 1.93 -18.62 0.23
CA GLY A 116 1.88 -19.59 -0.88
C GLY A 116 3.15 -19.65 -1.75
N LEU A 117 4.19 -18.88 -1.42
CA LEU A 117 5.51 -18.90 -2.06
C LEU A 117 6.41 -19.95 -1.42
N HIS A 118 5.98 -21.22 -1.43
CA HIS A 118 6.63 -22.29 -0.67
C HIS A 118 8.04 -22.66 -1.15
N ASN A 119 8.36 -22.40 -2.41
CA ASN A 119 9.64 -22.76 -3.05
C ASN A 119 10.38 -21.54 -3.61
N ALA A 120 10.07 -20.34 -3.15
CA ALA A 120 10.78 -19.15 -3.60
C ALA A 120 12.24 -19.22 -3.13
N THR A 121 13.16 -19.11 -4.09
CA THR A 121 14.59 -18.93 -3.82
C THR A 121 14.89 -17.50 -3.40
N ASP A 122 16.09 -17.26 -2.87
CA ASP A 122 16.54 -15.90 -2.57
C ASP A 122 16.57 -15.06 -3.86
N GLU A 123 16.99 -15.64 -4.98
CA GLU A 123 16.94 -15.00 -6.29
C GLU A 123 15.52 -14.66 -6.75
N ASP A 124 14.53 -15.51 -6.47
CA ASP A 124 13.12 -15.22 -6.78
C ASP A 124 12.60 -14.04 -5.95
N LEU A 125 12.96 -13.98 -4.66
CA LEU A 125 12.59 -12.88 -3.77
C LEU A 125 13.27 -11.58 -4.17
N GLU A 126 14.55 -11.63 -4.57
CA GLU A 126 15.28 -10.48 -5.12
C GLU A 126 14.66 -9.99 -6.42
N ALA A 127 14.31 -10.89 -7.34
CA ALA A 127 13.63 -10.55 -8.59
C ALA A 127 12.25 -9.93 -8.35
N PHE A 128 11.48 -10.48 -7.41
CA PHE A 128 10.19 -9.93 -6.99
C PHE A 128 10.35 -8.52 -6.39
N CYS A 129 11.34 -8.34 -5.53
CA CYS A 129 11.72 -7.05 -4.96
C CYS A 129 12.12 -6.06 -6.06
N HIS A 130 12.95 -6.47 -7.00
CA HIS A 130 13.39 -5.63 -8.13
C HIS A 130 12.22 -5.20 -9.01
N MET A 131 11.29 -6.11 -9.32
CA MET A 131 10.07 -5.80 -10.07
C MET A 131 9.24 -4.72 -9.36
N TRP A 132 9.02 -4.87 -8.05
CA TRP A 132 8.27 -3.88 -7.28
C TRP A 132 9.00 -2.54 -7.14
N LYS A 133 10.34 -2.56 -7.19
CA LYS A 133 11.15 -1.35 -7.27
C LYS A 133 10.87 -0.60 -8.56
N CYS A 134 10.90 -1.31 -9.69
CA CYS A 134 10.52 -0.76 -10.99
C CYS A 134 9.09 -0.22 -11.01
N TYR A 135 8.15 -0.92 -10.35
CA TYR A 135 6.77 -0.42 -10.23
C TYR A 135 6.69 0.89 -9.45
N GLY A 136 7.51 1.06 -8.42
CA GLY A 136 7.61 2.30 -7.64
C GLY A 136 7.98 3.48 -8.52
N TYR A 137 8.99 3.32 -9.37
CA TYR A 137 9.39 4.35 -10.33
C TYR A 137 8.29 4.71 -11.32
N PHE A 138 7.61 3.69 -11.87
CA PHE A 138 6.47 3.91 -12.76
C PHE A 138 5.34 4.68 -12.09
N LEU A 139 5.10 4.44 -10.80
CA LEU A 139 4.10 5.13 -9.99
C LEU A 139 4.54 6.50 -9.48
N GLY A 140 5.82 6.85 -9.63
CA GLY A 140 6.37 8.17 -9.32
C GLY A 140 7.07 8.28 -7.97
N ALA A 141 7.52 7.18 -7.39
CA ALA A 141 8.42 7.20 -6.24
C ALA A 141 9.82 7.70 -6.67
N GLU A 142 10.45 8.53 -5.84
CA GLU A 142 11.85 8.95 -5.99
C GLU A 142 12.82 7.87 -5.49
N ASP A 143 14.05 7.85 -6.03
CA ASP A 143 15.09 6.82 -5.82
C ASP A 143 15.36 6.45 -4.35
N GLU A 144 15.34 7.43 -3.46
CA GLU A 144 15.72 7.26 -2.05
C GLU A 144 14.63 6.58 -1.21
N TYR A 145 13.41 6.44 -1.73
CA TYR A 145 12.25 6.02 -0.96
C TYR A 145 11.71 4.67 -1.40
N VAL A 146 12.32 3.94 -2.33
CA VAL A 146 11.76 2.64 -2.72
C VAL A 146 12.09 1.58 -1.65
N ILE A 147 11.06 1.00 -1.00
CA ILE A 147 11.14 0.06 0.15
C ILE A 147 12.24 -1.00 0.03
N ILE A 148 12.49 -1.47 -1.18
CA ILE A 148 13.41 -2.57 -1.44
C ILE A 148 14.87 -2.25 -1.07
N SER A 149 15.27 -0.98 -0.94
CA SER A 149 16.61 -0.63 -0.44
C SER A 149 16.82 -0.94 1.05
N PHE A 150 15.74 -1.10 1.84
CA PHE A 150 15.82 -1.38 3.28
C PHE A 150 15.70 -2.87 3.63
N ILE A 151 15.21 -3.70 2.72
CA ILE A 151 14.98 -5.14 2.97
C ILE A 151 16.15 -6.00 2.45
N SER A 152 17.01 -5.47 1.57
CA SER A 152 18.15 -6.19 0.99
C SER A 152 19.48 -6.06 1.78
N ARG A 153 19.43 -5.91 3.10
CA ARG A 153 20.63 -5.84 3.96
C ARG A 153 20.62 -6.90 5.03
#